data_AF-A0A966K6U0-F1
#
_entry.id   AF-A0A966K6U0-F1
#
_cell.length_a   1.000
_cell.length_b   1.000
_cell.length_c   1.000
_cell.angle_alpha   90.00
_cell.angle_beta   90.00
_cell.angle_gamma   90.00
#
_symmetry.space_group_name_H-M   'P 1'
#
loop_
_entity.id
_entity.type
_entity.pdbx_description
1 polymer ?
#
loop_
_entity_poly.entity_id
_entity_poly.type
_entity_poly.pdbx_seq_one_letter_code
_entity_poly.pdbx_strand_id
1 'polypeptide(L)'
;DLVEKRTSNLMQEGIAQKIERKTRNQFPKGIDSYGTDALRMTFFSLATHTKDISFEMGRLKGYRNFCTKVWNAARFINGYPVGNDSFQSANKTDEWIYEEFDKSKKQIEKNIKDYRLDYAINEVYEFFWSKFCDVYIEECKKSGETNNLRPLLKEILIMMHPFAPFITEEIHSLLFESSII
;
A
#
# COMPACT_ATOMS: atom_id res chain seq x y z
N ASP A 1 -22.08 21.96 -1.13
CA ASP A 1 -21.66 20.57 -1.35
C ASP A 1 -21.34 19.75 -0.09
N LEU A 2 -20.13 19.74 0.51
CA LEU A 2 -19.84 18.79 1.62
C LEU A 2 -20.72 18.98 2.87
N VAL A 3 -20.89 20.23 3.32
CA VAL A 3 -21.75 20.55 4.47
C VAL A 3 -23.19 20.15 4.17
N GLU A 4 -23.68 20.56 3.01
CA GLU A 4 -25.02 20.28 2.50
C GLU A 4 -25.33 18.78 2.45
N LYS A 5 -24.43 17.96 1.92
CA LYS A 5 -24.56 16.50 1.94
C LYS A 5 -24.65 15.94 3.36
N ARG A 6 -23.85 16.47 4.31
CA ARG A 6 -23.81 16.02 5.71
C ARG A 6 -24.96 16.52 6.56
N THR A 7 -25.65 17.58 6.14
CA THR A 7 -26.79 18.17 6.85
C THR A 7 -28.14 17.84 6.21
N SER A 8 -28.15 17.33 4.97
CA SER A 8 -29.35 16.84 4.30
C SER A 8 -29.94 15.60 4.98
N ASN A 9 -31.26 15.47 4.97
CA ASN A 9 -32.01 14.28 5.42
C ASN A 9 -31.83 13.89 6.92
N LEU A 10 -31.47 14.84 7.78
CA LEU A 10 -31.42 14.60 9.23
C LEU A 10 -32.84 14.59 9.84
N MET A 11 -33.19 13.56 10.61
CA MET A 11 -34.49 13.46 11.27
C MET A 11 -34.66 14.41 12.48
N GLN A 12 -33.57 14.81 13.12
CA GLN A 12 -33.60 15.62 14.35
C GLN A 12 -33.23 17.07 14.07
N GLU A 13 -34.13 17.98 14.45
CA GLU A 13 -33.92 19.42 14.39
C GLU A 13 -32.76 19.85 15.33
N GLY A 14 -31.90 20.77 14.86
CA GLY A 14 -30.75 21.30 15.62
C GLY A 14 -29.42 20.53 15.48
N ILE A 15 -29.45 19.26 15.05
CA ILE A 15 -28.20 18.49 14.81
C ILE A 15 -27.41 19.05 13.61
N ALA A 16 -28.11 19.56 12.60
CA ALA A 16 -27.51 20.12 11.40
C ALA A 16 -26.45 21.20 11.72
N GLN A 17 -26.76 22.14 12.61
CA GLN A 17 -25.83 23.22 12.99
C GLN A 17 -24.58 22.69 13.69
N LYS A 18 -24.73 21.68 14.55
CA LYS A 18 -23.60 21.03 15.25
C LYS A 18 -22.69 20.28 14.26
N ILE A 19 -23.29 19.56 13.31
CA ILE A 19 -22.56 18.84 12.26
C ILE A 19 -21.85 19.82 11.33
N GLU A 20 -22.51 20.91 10.93
CA GLU A 20 -21.93 21.95 10.10
C GLU A 20 -20.69 22.56 10.77
N ARG A 21 -20.82 23.02 12.03
CA ARG A 21 -19.70 23.62 12.78
C ARG A 21 -18.52 22.65 12.87
N LYS A 22 -18.77 21.38 13.23
CA LYS A 22 -17.71 20.35 13.28
C LYS A 22 -17.07 20.12 11.91
N THR A 23 -17.88 20.01 10.85
CA THR A 23 -17.40 19.74 9.49
C THR A 23 -16.52 20.88 8.99
N ARG A 24 -16.92 22.14 9.19
CA ARG A 24 -16.12 23.32 8.79
C ARG A 24 -14.83 23.44 9.59
N ASN A 25 -14.87 23.12 10.89
CA ASN A 25 -13.66 23.10 11.72
C ASN A 25 -12.68 22.00 11.29
N GLN A 26 -13.19 20.84 10.91
CA GLN A 26 -12.38 19.68 10.55
C GLN A 26 -11.86 19.76 9.11
N PHE A 27 -12.64 20.31 8.18
CA PHE A 27 -12.33 20.41 6.76
C PHE A 27 -12.51 21.86 6.25
N PRO A 28 -11.73 22.82 6.77
CA PRO A 28 -11.89 24.24 6.42
C PRO A 28 -11.65 24.51 4.92
N LYS A 29 -10.85 23.67 4.26
CA LYS A 29 -10.53 23.73 2.83
C LYS A 29 -11.13 22.57 2.02
N GLY A 30 -12.02 21.78 2.61
CA GLY A 30 -12.52 20.53 2.02
C GLY A 30 -11.68 19.31 2.42
N ILE A 31 -11.92 18.18 1.74
CA ILE A 31 -11.20 16.92 1.93
C ILE A 31 -10.10 16.85 0.86
N ASP A 32 -8.85 16.63 1.28
CA ASP A 32 -7.74 16.51 0.35
C ASP A 32 -7.87 15.26 -0.54
N SER A 33 -7.22 15.27 -1.71
CA SER A 33 -7.13 14.10 -2.58
C SER A 33 -6.05 13.14 -2.07
N TYR A 34 -6.40 11.87 -1.83
CA TYR A 34 -5.47 10.84 -1.33
C TYR A 34 -5.15 9.71 -2.33
N GLY A 35 -5.91 9.58 -3.41
CA GLY A 35 -5.77 8.53 -4.41
C GLY A 35 -6.56 7.25 -4.10
N THR A 36 -6.95 6.52 -5.15
CA THR A 36 -7.83 5.34 -5.04
C THR A 36 -7.18 4.20 -4.28
N ASP A 37 -5.91 3.89 -4.54
CA ASP A 37 -5.22 2.79 -3.85
C ASP A 37 -5.04 3.06 -2.35
N ALA A 38 -4.71 4.30 -1.98
CA ALA A 38 -4.63 4.68 -0.58
C ALA A 38 -5.97 4.47 0.13
N LEU A 39 -7.08 4.82 -0.54
CA LEU A 39 -8.43 4.60 -0.02
C LEU A 39 -8.76 3.12 0.11
N ARG A 40 -8.44 2.30 -0.90
CA ARG A 40 -8.63 0.83 -0.86
C ARG A 40 -7.88 0.21 0.30
N MET A 41 -6.58 0.49 0.43
CA MET A 41 -5.74 -0.04 1.51
C MET A 41 -6.24 0.41 2.89
N THR A 42 -6.75 1.65 3.00
CA THR A 42 -7.38 2.12 4.24
C THR A 42 -8.60 1.26 4.61
N PHE A 43 -9.47 0.93 3.65
CA PHE A 43 -10.62 0.07 3.92
C PHE A 43 -10.23 -1.37 4.24
N PHE A 44 -9.21 -1.93 3.59
CA PHE A 44 -8.68 -3.25 3.97
C PHE A 44 -8.20 -3.25 5.42
N SER A 45 -7.50 -2.21 5.86
CA SER A 45 -7.02 -2.09 7.26
C SER A 45 -8.12 -1.90 8.29
N LEU A 46 -9.30 -1.47 7.84
CA LEU A 46 -10.48 -1.22 8.67
C LEU A 46 -11.48 -2.39 8.60
N ALA A 47 -11.24 -3.39 7.75
CA ALA A 47 -12.08 -4.57 7.59
C ALA A 47 -11.88 -5.57 8.73
N THR A 48 -11.88 -5.06 9.97
CA THR A 48 -11.93 -5.87 11.19
C THR A 48 -13.34 -6.42 11.38
N HIS A 49 -13.50 -7.51 12.13
CA HIS A 49 -14.82 -8.10 12.43
C HIS A 49 -15.70 -7.24 13.39
N THR A 50 -15.42 -5.95 13.50
CA THR A 50 -16.16 -5.03 14.36
C THR A 50 -17.40 -4.51 13.63
N LYS A 51 -18.48 -4.25 14.38
CA LYS A 51 -19.73 -3.71 13.81
C LYS A 51 -19.58 -2.30 13.25
N ASP A 52 -18.68 -1.52 13.83
CA ASP A 52 -18.45 -0.13 13.44
C ASP A 52 -17.06 0.07 12.86
N ILE A 53 -16.99 0.84 11.77
CA ILE A 53 -15.75 1.27 11.13
C ILE A 53 -15.55 2.76 11.43
N SER A 54 -14.50 3.09 12.19
CA SER A 54 -14.06 4.47 12.37
C SER A 54 -13.11 4.85 11.24
N PHE A 55 -13.60 5.62 10.28
CA PHE A 55 -12.76 6.10 9.18
C PHE A 55 -11.88 7.26 9.63
N GLU A 56 -10.57 7.04 9.67
CA GLU A 56 -9.58 8.01 10.14
C GLU A 56 -8.74 8.57 9.00
N MET A 57 -8.81 9.90 8.80
CA MET A 57 -8.03 10.61 7.78
C MET A 57 -6.51 10.45 7.97
N GLY A 58 -6.05 10.25 9.21
CA GLY A 58 -4.64 9.98 9.50
C GLY A 58 -4.17 8.68 8.85
N ARG A 59 -5.00 7.64 8.87
CA ARG A 59 -4.69 6.34 8.26
C ARG A 59 -4.67 6.42 6.74
N LEU A 60 -5.64 7.14 6.16
CA LEU A 60 -5.66 7.42 4.72
C LEU A 60 -4.41 8.17 4.26
N LYS A 61 -3.96 9.16 5.04
CA LYS A 61 -2.69 9.84 4.80
C LYS A 61 -1.49 8.88 4.88
N GLY A 62 -1.50 7.95 5.83
CA GLY A 62 -0.49 6.89 5.94
C GLY A 62 -0.38 6.05 4.67
N TYR A 63 -1.50 5.52 4.16
CA TYR A 63 -1.49 4.74 2.93
C TYR A 63 -1.18 5.55 1.67
N ARG A 64 -1.50 6.85 1.63
CA ARG A 64 -1.01 7.74 0.57
C ARG A 64 0.51 7.83 0.59
N ASN A 65 1.12 7.98 1.76
CA ASN A 65 2.57 8.00 1.91
C ASN A 65 3.19 6.66 1.52
N PHE A 66 2.52 5.54 1.84
CA PHE A 66 2.93 4.22 1.40
C PHE A 66 2.95 4.10 -0.13
N CYS A 67 1.89 4.54 -0.82
CA CYS A 67 1.89 4.58 -2.30
C CYS A 67 3.09 5.38 -2.84
N THR A 68 3.39 6.55 -2.23
CA THR A 68 4.57 7.35 -2.60
C THR A 68 5.88 6.58 -2.36
N LYS A 69 6.01 5.83 -1.25
CA LYS A 69 7.18 4.99 -0.97
C LYS A 69 7.33 3.89 -2.04
N VAL A 70 6.23 3.25 -2.44
CA VAL A 70 6.21 2.23 -3.51
C VAL A 70 6.70 2.80 -4.83
N TRP A 71 6.15 3.95 -5.24
CA TRP A 71 6.56 4.66 -6.45
C TRP A 71 8.05 5.06 -6.42
N ASN A 72 8.53 5.58 -5.29
CA ASN A 72 9.92 5.98 -5.14
C ASN A 72 10.87 4.78 -5.18
N ALA A 73 10.50 3.64 -4.58
CA ALA A 73 11.29 2.42 -4.67
C ALA A 73 11.40 1.92 -6.12
N ALA A 74 10.28 1.91 -6.86
CA ALA A 74 10.27 1.55 -8.27
C ALA A 74 11.15 2.47 -9.14
N ARG A 75 11.04 3.79 -8.97
CA ARG A 75 11.90 4.75 -9.68
C ARG A 75 13.38 4.58 -9.33
N PHE A 76 13.67 4.30 -8.07
CA PHE A 76 15.03 4.03 -7.61
C PHE A 76 15.60 2.78 -8.29
N ILE A 77 14.85 1.68 -8.28
CA ILE A 77 15.24 0.41 -8.94
C ILE A 77 15.40 0.58 -10.45
N ASN A 78 14.58 1.43 -11.09
CA ASN A 78 14.73 1.74 -12.52
C ASN A 78 16.09 2.38 -12.86
N GLY A 79 16.73 3.04 -11.89
CA GLY A 79 18.03 3.69 -12.09
C GLY A 79 19.23 2.73 -12.17
N TYR A 80 19.03 1.44 -11.87
CA TYR A 80 20.07 0.43 -11.99
C TYR A 80 20.00 -0.31 -13.33
N PRO A 81 21.11 -0.91 -13.79
CA PRO A 81 21.11 -1.80 -14.95
C PRO A 81 20.06 -2.90 -14.82
N VAL A 82 19.55 -3.36 -15.96
CA VAL A 82 18.66 -4.52 -15.99
C VAL A 82 19.44 -5.71 -15.46
N GLY A 83 18.95 -6.28 -14.36
CA GLY A 83 19.54 -7.43 -13.68
C GLY A 83 19.03 -8.75 -14.26
N ASN A 84 18.75 -9.71 -13.36
CA ASN A 84 18.24 -11.02 -13.72
C ASN A 84 16.78 -10.95 -14.19
N ASP A 85 16.40 -11.83 -15.12
CA ASP A 85 15.01 -11.99 -15.56
C ASP A 85 14.09 -12.57 -14.46
N SER A 86 14.67 -13.43 -13.61
CA SER A 86 14.01 -14.06 -12.48
C SER A 86 14.87 -13.91 -11.22
N PHE A 87 14.24 -14.00 -10.04
CA PHE A 87 14.99 -13.93 -8.79
C PHE A 87 15.94 -15.13 -8.68
N GLN A 88 17.21 -14.88 -8.37
CA GLN A 88 18.23 -15.92 -8.21
C GLN A 88 19.09 -15.60 -6.99
N SER A 89 18.92 -16.35 -5.89
CA SER A 89 19.70 -16.14 -4.67
C SER A 89 21.19 -16.34 -4.94
N ALA A 90 21.96 -15.25 -4.92
CA ALA A 90 23.41 -15.28 -5.14
C ALA A 90 24.21 -15.11 -3.84
N ASN A 91 23.56 -14.61 -2.79
CA ASN A 91 24.18 -14.34 -1.49
C ASN A 91 23.17 -14.54 -0.34
N LYS A 92 23.66 -14.49 0.90
CA LYS A 92 22.85 -14.69 2.11
C LYS A 92 21.74 -13.65 2.27
N THR A 93 21.95 -12.43 1.77
CA THR A 93 20.95 -11.35 1.83
C THR A 93 19.79 -11.64 0.88
N ASP A 94 20.09 -12.18 -0.31
CA ASP A 94 19.08 -12.64 -1.26
C ASP A 94 18.31 -13.86 -0.75
N GLU A 95 18.99 -14.82 -0.13
CA GLU A 95 18.35 -15.97 0.52
C GLU A 95 17.37 -15.50 1.60
N TRP A 96 17.83 -14.62 2.49
CA TRP A 96 17.02 -14.08 3.57
C TRP A 96 15.77 -13.33 3.08
N ILE A 97 15.91 -12.40 2.13
CA ILE A 97 14.75 -11.61 1.69
C ILE A 97 13.70 -12.49 0.99
N TYR A 98 14.16 -13.51 0.24
CA TYR A 98 13.26 -14.39 -0.47
C TYR A 98 12.51 -15.34 0.47
N GLU A 99 13.18 -15.84 1.51
CA GLU A 99 12.51 -16.56 2.60
C GLU A 99 11.47 -15.70 3.31
N GLU A 100 11.79 -14.44 3.59
CA GLU A 100 10.84 -13.51 4.20
C GLU A 100 9.68 -13.18 3.26
N PHE A 101 9.93 -13.07 1.95
CA PHE A 101 8.90 -12.86 0.94
C PHE A 101 7.93 -14.04 0.85
N ASP A 102 8.46 -15.27 0.79
CA ASP A 102 7.66 -16.49 0.76
C ASP A 102 6.81 -16.66 2.03
N LYS A 103 7.38 -16.35 3.21
CA LYS A 103 6.63 -16.32 4.48
C LYS A 103 5.49 -15.30 4.44
N SER A 104 5.78 -14.06 4.04
CA SER A 104 4.80 -12.99 3.96
C SER A 104 3.69 -13.31 2.95
N LYS A 105 4.04 -13.85 1.78
CA LYS A 105 3.09 -14.30 0.76
C LYS A 105 2.13 -15.37 1.30
N LYS A 106 2.65 -16.42 1.94
CA LYS A 106 1.83 -17.48 2.57
C LYS A 106 0.90 -16.91 3.65
N GLN A 107 1.39 -15.97 4.44
CA GLN A 107 0.60 -15.33 5.49
C GLN A 107 -0.51 -14.44 4.91
N ILE A 108 -0.23 -13.70 3.84
CA ILE A 108 -1.22 -12.89 3.12
C ILE A 108 -2.29 -13.79 2.51
N GLU A 109 -1.92 -14.86 1.82
CA GLU A 109 -2.88 -15.82 1.24
C GLU A 109 -3.78 -16.44 2.31
N LYS A 110 -3.21 -16.83 3.45
CA LYS A 110 -3.97 -17.34 4.60
C LYS A 110 -4.95 -16.28 5.13
N ASN A 111 -4.46 -15.06 5.38
CA ASN A 111 -5.28 -13.97 5.89
C ASN A 111 -6.43 -13.61 4.94
N ILE A 112 -6.21 -13.65 3.63
CA ILE A 112 -7.27 -13.45 2.63
C ILE A 112 -8.31 -14.58 2.71
N LYS A 113 -7.89 -15.85 2.78
CA LYS A 113 -8.80 -17.00 2.92
C LYS A 113 -9.64 -16.93 4.20
N ASP A 114 -9.04 -16.48 5.29
CA ASP A 114 -9.68 -16.34 6.59
C ASP A 114 -10.51 -15.04 6.71
N TYR A 115 -10.63 -14.25 5.64
CA TYR A 115 -11.26 -12.92 5.63
C TYR A 115 -10.67 -11.93 6.64
N ARG A 116 -9.41 -12.15 7.07
CA ARG A 116 -8.60 -11.26 7.90
C ARG A 116 -7.83 -10.27 7.05
N LEU A 117 -8.56 -9.47 6.28
CA LEU A 117 -7.99 -8.51 5.33
C LEU A 117 -7.17 -7.41 6.04
N ASP A 118 -7.51 -7.10 7.28
CA ASP A 118 -6.77 -6.23 8.18
C ASP A 118 -5.34 -6.74 8.42
N TYR A 119 -5.18 -8.05 8.65
CA TYR A 119 -3.87 -8.67 8.79
C TYR A 119 -3.15 -8.84 7.45
N ALA A 120 -3.88 -9.10 6.37
CA ALA A 120 -3.28 -9.22 5.04
C ALA A 120 -2.60 -7.91 4.60
N ILE A 121 -3.29 -6.76 4.74
CA ILE A 121 -2.72 -5.47 4.35
C ILE A 121 -1.57 -5.02 5.25
N ASN A 122 -1.62 -5.38 6.54
CA ASN A 122 -0.52 -5.09 7.46
C ASN A 122 0.74 -5.89 7.09
N GLU A 123 0.60 -7.16 6.72
CA GLU A 123 1.72 -7.98 6.24
C GLU A 123 2.34 -7.42 4.96
N VAL A 124 1.50 -6.97 4.00
CA VAL A 124 1.97 -6.27 2.78
C VAL A 124 2.78 -5.03 3.15
N TYR A 125 2.26 -4.19 4.05
CA TYR A 125 2.91 -2.96 4.48
C TYR A 125 4.27 -3.25 5.15
N GLU A 126 4.30 -4.17 6.12
CA GLU A 126 5.51 -4.51 6.86
C GLU A 126 6.58 -5.15 5.97
N PHE A 127 6.20 -6.08 5.09
CA PHE A 127 7.15 -6.66 4.16
C PHE A 127 7.75 -5.60 3.23
N PHE A 128 6.91 -4.81 2.56
CA PHE A 128 7.39 -3.83 1.59
C PHE A 128 8.23 -2.74 2.23
N TRP A 129 7.77 -2.18 3.36
CA TRP A 129 8.43 -1.05 4.00
C TRP A 129 9.66 -1.51 4.78
N SER A 130 9.46 -2.39 5.76
CA SER A 130 10.46 -2.69 6.78
C SER A 130 11.51 -3.68 6.26
N LYS A 131 11.12 -4.68 5.47
CA LYS A 131 12.05 -5.73 4.98
C LYS A 131 12.64 -5.39 3.63
N PHE A 132 11.80 -5.06 2.64
CA PHE A 132 12.26 -4.78 1.29
C PHE A 132 12.94 -3.41 1.19
N CYS A 133 12.25 -2.32 1.54
CA CYS A 133 12.83 -0.99 1.38
C CYS A 133 13.93 -0.67 2.39
N ASP A 134 13.68 -0.85 3.69
CA ASP A 134 14.57 -0.34 4.72
C ASP A 134 15.78 -1.26 4.99
N VAL A 135 15.70 -2.55 4.60
CA VAL A 135 16.80 -3.51 4.73
C VAL A 135 17.35 -3.93 3.38
N TYR A 136 16.57 -4.65 2.55
CA TYR A 136 17.12 -5.29 1.34
C TYR A 136 17.67 -4.27 0.33
N ILE A 137 16.88 -3.23 0.00
CA ILE A 137 17.34 -2.18 -0.93
C ILE A 137 18.59 -1.47 -0.37
N GLU A 138 18.65 -1.18 0.93
CA GLU A 138 19.81 -0.52 1.55
C GLU A 138 21.06 -1.42 1.55
N GLU A 139 20.91 -2.74 1.70
CA GLU A 139 22.03 -3.67 1.58
C GLU A 139 22.52 -3.79 0.13
N CYS A 140 21.62 -3.86 -0.86
CA CYS A 140 21.99 -3.82 -2.28
C CYS A 140 22.73 -2.53 -2.65
N LYS A 141 22.40 -1.39 -2.03
CA LYS A 141 23.14 -0.13 -2.24
C LYS A 141 24.57 -0.21 -1.72
N LYS A 142 24.79 -0.87 -0.57
CA LYS A 142 26.12 -1.00 0.03
C LYS A 142 26.99 -2.01 -0.72
N SER A 143 26.41 -3.12 -1.15
CA SER A 143 27.15 -4.19 -1.84
C SER A 143 27.35 -3.92 -3.33
N GLY A 144 26.44 -3.18 -3.97
CA GLY A 144 26.36 -3.03 -5.42
C GLY A 144 25.64 -4.18 -6.13
N GLU A 145 25.25 -5.23 -5.39
CA GLU A 145 24.54 -6.39 -5.91
C GLU A 145 23.05 -6.05 -6.10
N THR A 146 22.70 -5.60 -7.31
CA THR A 146 21.35 -5.07 -7.62
C THR A 146 20.56 -5.95 -8.59
N ASN A 147 21.14 -7.05 -9.05
CA ASN A 147 20.57 -7.92 -10.08
C ASN A 147 19.20 -8.49 -9.72
N ASN A 148 18.92 -8.65 -8.42
CA ASN A 148 17.68 -9.23 -7.92
C ASN A 148 16.60 -8.19 -7.51
N LEU A 149 16.90 -6.89 -7.57
CA LEU A 149 15.94 -5.84 -7.18
C LEU A 149 14.71 -5.82 -8.10
N ARG A 150 14.93 -5.87 -9.42
CA ARG A 150 13.85 -5.87 -10.42
C ARG A 150 12.96 -7.12 -10.35
N PRO A 151 13.49 -8.36 -10.39
CA PRO A 151 12.64 -9.55 -10.34
C PRO A 151 11.88 -9.66 -9.00
N LEU A 152 12.51 -9.32 -7.87
CA LEU A 152 11.79 -9.31 -6.59
C LEU A 152 10.67 -8.26 -6.56
N LEU A 153 10.94 -7.04 -7.05
CA LEU A 153 9.91 -6.00 -7.16
C LEU A 153 8.74 -6.48 -8.02
N LYS A 154 8.99 -7.18 -9.13
CA LYS A 154 7.94 -7.74 -9.98
C LYS A 154 6.99 -8.64 -9.19
N GLU A 155 7.52 -9.58 -8.42
CA GLU A 155 6.73 -10.50 -7.60
C GLU A 155 5.97 -9.77 -6.48
N ILE A 156 6.61 -8.77 -5.87
CA ILE A 156 5.99 -7.90 -4.86
C ILE A 156 4.78 -7.16 -5.44
N LEU A 157 4.89 -6.59 -6.64
CA LEU A 157 3.78 -5.85 -7.27
C LEU A 157 2.59 -6.77 -7.54
N ILE A 158 2.82 -8.00 -7.99
CA ILE A 158 1.78 -9.01 -8.19
C ILE A 158 1.08 -9.33 -6.85
N MET A 159 1.84 -9.55 -5.79
CA MET A 159 1.31 -9.77 -4.43
C MET A 159 0.48 -8.58 -3.93
N MET A 160 0.90 -7.34 -4.24
CA MET A 160 0.23 -6.11 -3.81
C MET A 160 -1.01 -5.75 -4.64
N HIS A 161 -1.12 -6.25 -5.87
CA HIS A 161 -2.12 -5.86 -6.84
C HIS A 161 -3.59 -5.93 -6.35
N PRO A 162 -4.03 -6.96 -5.59
CA PRO A 162 -5.38 -7.00 -5.04
C PRO A 162 -5.73 -5.79 -4.14
N PHE A 163 -4.71 -5.22 -3.48
CA PHE A 163 -4.85 -4.11 -2.55
C PHE A 163 -4.71 -2.75 -3.25
N ALA A 164 -3.78 -2.66 -4.19
CA ALA A 164 -3.34 -1.41 -4.82
C ALA A 164 -3.21 -1.54 -6.36
N PRO A 165 -4.31 -1.83 -7.08
CA PRO A 165 -4.25 -2.20 -8.49
C PRO A 165 -3.69 -1.09 -9.39
N PHE A 166 -3.98 0.18 -9.15
CA PHE A 166 -3.60 1.24 -10.09
C PHE A 166 -2.10 1.52 -10.07
N ILE A 167 -1.51 1.70 -8.88
CA ILE A 167 -0.08 1.95 -8.74
C ILE A 167 0.76 0.74 -9.13
N THR A 168 0.29 -0.48 -8.83
CA THR A 168 1.02 -1.69 -9.20
C THR A 168 1.04 -1.89 -10.72
N GLU A 169 -0.09 -1.64 -11.39
CA GLU A 169 -0.19 -1.70 -12.86
C GLU A 169 0.70 -0.65 -13.54
N GLU A 170 0.66 0.60 -13.06
CA GLU A 170 1.46 1.69 -13.61
C GLU A 170 2.96 1.38 -13.49
N ILE A 171 3.40 0.91 -12.31
CA ILE A 171 4.80 0.54 -12.09
C ILE A 171 5.19 -0.65 -12.96
N HIS A 172 4.31 -1.65 -13.09
CA HIS A 172 4.61 -2.85 -13.85
C HIS A 172 4.73 -2.54 -15.34
N SER A 173 3.85 -1.71 -15.87
CA SER A 173 3.92 -1.18 -17.24
C SER A 173 5.20 -0.38 -17.48
N LEU A 174 5.60 0.46 -16.51
CA LEU A 174 6.81 1.29 -16.61
C LEU A 174 8.12 0.48 -16.62
N LEU A 175 8.21 -0.58 -15.81
CA LEU A 175 9.46 -1.32 -15.58
C LEU A 175 9.59 -2.61 -16.40
N PHE A 176 8.47 -3.24 -16.76
CA PHE A 176 8.44 -4.57 -17.38
C PHE A 176 7.68 -4.61 -18.70
N GLU A 177 7.22 -3.46 -19.20
CA GLU A 177 6.52 -3.31 -20.50
C GLU A 177 5.36 -4.32 -20.67
N SER A 178 4.71 -4.68 -19.56
CA SER A 178 3.65 -5.68 -19.51
C SER A 178 2.61 -5.30 -18.46
N SER A 179 1.42 -5.87 -18.60
CA SER A 179 0.33 -5.73 -17.62
C SER A 179 0.38 -6.87 -16.60
N ILE A 180 -0.06 -6.63 -15.37
CA ILE A 180 -0.27 -7.69 -14.36
C ILE A 180 -1.49 -8.53 -14.73
N ILE A 181 -2.51 -7.90 -15.35
CA ILE A 181 -3.75 -8.54 -15.83
C ILE A 181 -3.67 -8.82 -17.34
#